data_AF-A0A8E9YCP8-F1
#
_entry.id   AF-A0A8E9YCP8-F1
#
_cell.length_a   1.000
_cell.length_b   1.000
_cell.length_c   1.000
_cell.angle_alpha   90.00
_cell.angle_beta   90.00
_cell.angle_gamma   90.00
#
_symmetry.space_group_name_H-M   'P 1'
#
loop_
_entity.id
_entity.type
_entity.pdbx_description
1 polymer ?
#
loop_
_entity_poly.entity_id
_entity_poly.type
_entity_poly.pdbx_seq_one_letter_code
_entity_poly.pdbx_strand_id
1 'polypeptide(L)'
;MKKGARMSETLNVVTLLGSLRKGSFNGMVARTLPKVAPAGMTVSPLPSIGDIPLYDADIQQEEGFPASVEALAEQIRNADGVIIVTPEYNYSVPGGLKNAIDWLSRLPEQPLAGKPVLIQTSSMGAIGGARCQYHLRQILVFLDAMVMNKPEFMGGVIQNKVDPQAREVIDQSTLDHLTGQLTAFGDYIQRVKA
;
A
#
# COMPACT_ATOMS: atom_id res chain seq x y z
N MET A 1 -10.49 37.60 11.53
CA MET A 1 -10.59 36.37 12.34
C MET A 1 -9.53 35.41 11.86
N LYS A 2 -8.55 35.10 12.72
CA LYS A 2 -7.40 34.25 12.37
C LYS A 2 -7.88 32.80 12.21
N LYS A 3 -7.70 32.21 11.02
CA LYS A 3 -7.79 30.75 10.83
C LYS A 3 -6.79 30.12 11.81
N GLY A 4 -7.28 29.34 12.76
CA GLY A 4 -6.42 28.55 13.63
C GLY A 4 -5.60 27.62 12.75
N ALA A 5 -4.27 27.78 12.77
CA ALA A 5 -3.38 26.77 12.23
C ALA A 5 -3.70 25.47 12.97
N ARG A 6 -4.14 24.42 12.25
CA ARG A 6 -4.12 23.07 12.81
C ARG A 6 -2.65 22.80 13.13
N MET A 7 -2.34 22.71 14.42
CA MET A 7 -1.09 22.11 14.89
C MET A 7 -0.94 20.77 14.18
N SER A 8 0.23 20.53 13.59
CA SER A 8 0.52 19.41 12.69
C SER A 8 0.07 18.06 13.26
N GLU A 9 -1.09 17.57 12.82
CA GLU A 9 -1.48 16.18 13.09
C GLU A 9 -0.54 15.28 12.29
N THR A 10 0.17 14.41 13.00
CA THR A 10 1.01 13.38 12.40
C THR A 10 0.16 12.52 11.46
N LEU A 11 0.57 12.41 10.20
CA LEU A 11 -0.10 11.59 9.20
C LEU A 11 0.03 10.10 9.55
N ASN A 12 -1.08 9.41 9.69
CA ASN A 12 -1.14 7.96 9.86
C ASN A 12 -1.26 7.27 8.50
N VAL A 13 -0.21 6.58 8.07
CA VAL A 13 -0.15 5.87 6.79
C VAL A 13 -0.05 4.37 7.04
N VAL A 14 -0.77 3.57 6.26
CA VAL A 14 -0.82 2.12 6.43
C VAL A 14 -0.29 1.37 5.21
N THR A 15 0.36 0.22 5.40
CA THR A 15 0.89 -0.59 4.29
C THR A 15 0.05 -1.84 4.02
N LEU A 16 -0.42 -2.01 2.78
CA LEU A 16 -1.06 -3.24 2.28
C LEU A 16 -0.03 -4.10 1.54
N LEU A 17 0.25 -5.30 2.08
CA LEU A 17 1.28 -6.19 1.52
C LEU A 17 0.70 -7.23 0.55
N GLY A 18 1.18 -7.23 -0.69
CA GLY A 18 0.71 -8.13 -1.75
C GLY A 18 1.39 -9.51 -1.84
N SER A 19 2.27 -9.86 -0.88
CA SER A 19 3.00 -11.14 -0.89
C SER A 19 2.95 -11.84 0.47
N LEU A 20 2.60 -13.11 0.46
CA LEU A 20 2.35 -13.91 1.68
C LEU A 20 3.57 -14.66 2.21
N ARG A 21 4.63 -14.85 1.39
CA ARG A 21 5.78 -15.65 1.82
C ARG A 21 6.55 -14.95 2.95
N LYS A 22 6.95 -15.69 3.99
CA LYS A 22 7.75 -15.17 5.13
C LYS A 22 8.97 -14.36 4.67
N GLY A 23 9.70 -14.85 3.66
CA GLY A 23 10.90 -14.18 3.14
C GLY A 23 10.65 -13.04 2.15
N SER A 24 9.42 -12.52 2.02
CA SER A 24 9.05 -11.54 0.98
C SER A 24 9.95 -10.30 0.99
N PHE A 25 10.58 -10.01 -0.15
CA PHE A 25 11.33 -8.77 -0.36
C PHE A 25 10.43 -7.53 -0.29
N ASN A 26 9.21 -7.61 -0.82
CA ASN A 26 8.21 -6.54 -0.66
C ASN A 26 7.82 -6.37 0.82
N GLY A 27 7.80 -7.46 1.59
CA GLY A 27 7.64 -7.39 3.04
C GLY A 27 8.83 -6.71 3.74
N MET A 28 10.05 -6.85 3.22
CA MET A 28 11.24 -6.14 3.73
C MET A 28 11.16 -4.64 3.43
N VAL A 29 10.73 -4.27 2.21
CA VAL A 29 10.45 -2.86 1.86
C VAL A 29 9.42 -2.28 2.82
N ALA A 30 8.25 -2.91 2.98
CA ALA A 30 7.19 -2.45 3.87
C ALA A 30 7.65 -2.25 5.32
N ARG A 31 8.45 -3.19 5.86
CA ARG A 31 9.03 -3.07 7.22
C ARG A 31 10.07 -1.96 7.37
N THR A 32 10.68 -1.53 6.26
CA THR A 32 11.68 -0.46 6.29
C THR A 32 11.02 0.92 6.34
N LEU A 33 9.83 1.07 5.73
CA LEU A 33 9.14 2.37 5.59
C LEU A 33 8.97 3.16 6.90
N PRO A 34 8.63 2.56 8.05
CA PRO A 34 8.51 3.31 9.31
C PRO A 34 9.81 3.97 9.76
N LYS A 35 10.98 3.42 9.40
CA LYS A 35 12.30 3.96 9.77
C LYS A 35 12.77 5.09 8.86
N VAL A 36 12.21 5.18 7.66
CA VAL A 36 12.57 6.17 6.63
C VAL A 36 11.43 7.15 6.36
N ALA A 37 10.36 7.10 7.15
CA ALA A 37 9.26 8.05 7.05
C ALA A 37 9.73 9.46 7.48
N PRO A 38 9.29 10.52 6.79
CA PRO A 38 9.60 11.88 7.19
C PRO A 38 8.99 12.22 8.56
N ALA A 39 9.53 13.24 9.21
CA ALA A 39 8.92 13.77 10.44
C ALA A 39 7.47 14.18 10.17
N GLY A 40 6.56 13.82 11.10
CA GLY A 40 5.13 14.06 10.93
C GLY A 40 4.39 12.99 10.13
N MET A 41 5.03 11.85 9.82
CA MET A 41 4.38 10.67 9.26
C MET A 41 4.70 9.42 10.10
N THR A 42 3.68 8.65 10.45
CA THR A 42 3.82 7.30 11.02
C THR A 42 3.34 6.29 10.01
N VAL A 43 4.13 5.23 9.81
CA VAL A 43 3.77 4.12 8.90
C VAL A 43 3.56 2.85 9.71
N SER A 44 2.43 2.17 9.52
CA SER A 44 2.11 0.90 10.21
C SER A 44 1.57 -0.17 9.24
N PRO A 45 1.77 -1.47 9.52
CA PRO A 45 1.28 -2.53 8.65
C PRO A 45 -0.21 -2.81 8.85
N LEU A 46 -0.95 -3.02 7.75
CA LEU A 46 -2.28 -3.62 7.79
C LEU A 46 -2.20 -5.13 8.09
N PRO A 47 -3.32 -5.75 8.52
CA PRO A 47 -3.43 -7.20 8.62
C PRO A 47 -3.08 -7.92 7.31
N SER A 48 -2.63 -9.16 7.43
CA SER A 48 -2.34 -10.02 6.29
C SER A 48 -3.60 -10.29 5.46
N ILE A 49 -3.46 -10.29 4.13
CA ILE A 49 -4.52 -10.73 3.21
C ILE A 49 -4.63 -12.26 3.09
N GLY A 50 -3.76 -13.01 3.78
CA GLY A 50 -3.62 -14.46 3.61
C GLY A 50 -4.83 -15.27 4.10
N ASP A 51 -5.60 -14.72 5.03
CA ASP A 51 -6.78 -15.37 5.62
C ASP A 51 -8.10 -14.84 5.03
N ILE A 52 -8.03 -14.04 3.96
CA ILE A 52 -9.21 -13.55 3.24
C ILE A 52 -9.63 -14.64 2.23
N PRO A 53 -10.87 -15.18 2.32
CA PRO A 53 -11.34 -16.21 1.40
C PRO A 53 -11.44 -15.67 -0.02
N LEU A 54 -11.56 -16.55 -1.01
CA LEU A 54 -11.88 -16.10 -2.37
C LEU A 54 -13.24 -15.36 -2.36
N TYR A 55 -13.34 -14.27 -3.11
CA TYR A 55 -14.59 -13.55 -3.23
C TYR A 55 -15.64 -14.43 -3.91
N ASP A 56 -16.79 -14.54 -3.27
CA ASP A 56 -17.99 -15.21 -3.77
C ASP A 56 -19.21 -14.37 -3.36
N ALA A 57 -20.09 -14.08 -4.33
CA ALA A 57 -21.27 -13.27 -4.09
C ALA A 57 -22.32 -13.99 -3.25
N ASP A 58 -22.36 -15.31 -3.29
CA ASP A 58 -23.26 -16.13 -2.48
C ASP A 58 -22.80 -16.10 -1.02
N ILE A 59 -21.48 -16.26 -0.77
CA ILE A 59 -20.90 -16.08 0.57
C ILE A 59 -21.21 -14.69 1.11
N GLN A 60 -21.06 -13.64 0.30
CA GLN A 60 -21.39 -12.28 0.73
C GLN A 60 -22.87 -12.15 1.15
N GLN A 61 -23.80 -12.77 0.42
CA GLN A 61 -25.24 -12.68 0.70
C GLN A 61 -25.66 -13.52 1.90
N GLU A 62 -25.12 -14.74 2.02
CA GLU A 62 -25.50 -15.72 3.03
C GLU A 62 -24.80 -15.47 4.37
N GLU A 63 -23.51 -15.15 4.34
CA GLU A 63 -22.66 -15.04 5.53
C GLU A 63 -22.28 -13.59 5.88
N GLY A 64 -22.46 -12.66 4.94
CA GLY A 64 -22.02 -11.27 5.09
C GLY A 64 -20.54 -11.07 4.73
N PHE A 65 -19.93 -10.01 5.28
CA PHE A 65 -18.51 -9.71 5.04
C PHE A 65 -17.62 -10.46 6.04
N PRO A 66 -16.51 -11.08 5.59
CA PRO A 66 -15.55 -11.69 6.51
C PRO A 66 -14.98 -10.65 7.49
N ALA A 67 -14.87 -11.00 8.77
CA ALA A 67 -14.30 -10.12 9.79
C ALA A 67 -12.87 -9.63 9.44
N SER A 68 -12.08 -10.44 8.72
CA SER A 68 -10.76 -10.05 8.23
C SER A 68 -10.82 -8.91 7.19
N VAL A 69 -11.87 -8.89 6.36
CA VAL A 69 -12.14 -7.84 5.37
C VAL A 69 -12.61 -6.57 6.07
N GLU A 70 -13.51 -6.67 7.05
CA GLU A 70 -14.01 -5.52 7.80
C GLU A 70 -12.90 -4.86 8.63
N ALA A 71 -12.08 -5.65 9.32
CA ALA A 71 -10.93 -5.15 10.08
C ALA A 71 -9.90 -4.44 9.19
N LEU A 72 -9.66 -4.99 7.99
CA LEU A 72 -8.79 -4.36 6.99
C LEU A 72 -9.37 -3.03 6.52
N ALA A 73 -10.66 -3.00 6.20
CA ALA A 73 -11.35 -1.81 5.72
C ALA A 73 -11.36 -0.69 6.77
N GLU A 74 -11.63 -1.01 8.03
CA GLU A 74 -11.68 -0.03 9.11
C GLU A 74 -10.34 0.66 9.33
N GLN A 75 -9.23 -0.09 9.27
CA GLN A 75 -7.90 0.50 9.34
C GLN A 75 -7.58 1.38 8.13
N ILE A 76 -8.04 1.00 6.93
CA ILE A 76 -7.90 1.83 5.72
C ILE A 76 -8.69 3.13 5.86
N ARG A 77 -9.95 3.07 6.34
CA ARG A 77 -10.80 4.26 6.54
C ARG A 77 -10.14 5.26 7.49
N ASN A 78 -9.62 4.76 8.61
CA ASN A 78 -8.96 5.56 9.65
C ASN A 78 -7.56 6.09 9.25
N ALA A 79 -6.94 5.54 8.21
CA ALA A 79 -5.64 6.00 7.73
C ALA A 79 -5.76 7.28 6.88
N ASP A 80 -4.74 8.14 6.92
CA ASP A 80 -4.62 9.28 6.04
C ASP A 80 -4.21 8.90 4.61
N GLY A 81 -3.51 7.78 4.46
CA GLY A 81 -3.12 7.22 3.16
C GLY A 81 -2.74 5.75 3.25
N VAL A 82 -2.76 5.07 2.10
CA VAL A 82 -2.42 3.65 1.96
C VAL A 82 -1.22 3.49 1.02
N ILE A 83 -0.23 2.71 1.43
CA ILE A 83 0.89 2.28 0.57
C ILE A 83 0.67 0.82 0.20
N ILE A 84 0.44 0.54 -1.07
CA ILE A 84 0.35 -0.83 -1.57
C ILE A 84 1.76 -1.29 -1.97
N VAL A 85 2.32 -2.23 -1.21
CA VAL A 85 3.66 -2.79 -1.42
C VAL A 85 3.50 -4.23 -1.95
N THR A 86 3.78 -4.44 -3.24
CA THR A 86 3.41 -5.70 -3.90
C THR A 86 4.44 -6.19 -4.93
N PRO A 87 4.67 -7.51 -5.07
CA PRO A 87 5.35 -8.04 -6.24
C PRO A 87 4.46 -7.93 -7.49
N GLU A 88 5.06 -8.23 -8.64
CA GLU A 88 4.35 -8.50 -9.90
C GLU A 88 4.34 -10.01 -10.15
N TYR A 89 3.16 -10.60 -10.37
CA TYR A 89 3.01 -12.00 -10.77
C TYR A 89 2.41 -12.05 -12.17
N ASN A 90 3.09 -12.75 -13.09
CA ASN A 90 2.63 -12.97 -14.47
C ASN A 90 2.19 -11.67 -15.17
N TYR A 91 3.04 -10.64 -15.11
CA TYR A 91 2.81 -9.31 -15.70
C TYR A 91 1.61 -8.54 -15.14
N SER A 92 1.09 -8.94 -13.99
CA SER A 92 -0.07 -8.30 -13.38
C SER A 92 0.00 -8.29 -11.85
N VAL A 93 -1.09 -7.84 -11.25
CA VAL A 93 -1.33 -7.83 -9.81
C VAL A 93 -1.44 -9.27 -9.28
N PRO A 94 -0.81 -9.61 -8.14
CA PRO A 94 -0.97 -10.92 -7.52
C PRO A 94 -2.44 -11.24 -7.23
N GLY A 95 -2.88 -12.46 -7.56
CA GLY A 95 -4.29 -12.87 -7.41
C GLY A 95 -4.84 -12.68 -5.99
N GLY A 96 -4.05 -13.00 -4.95
CA GLY A 96 -4.46 -12.78 -3.56
C GLY A 96 -4.66 -11.30 -3.20
N LEU A 97 -3.80 -10.40 -3.68
CA LEU A 97 -3.97 -8.95 -3.49
C LEU A 97 -5.20 -8.46 -4.22
N LYS A 98 -5.39 -8.90 -5.47
CA LYS A 98 -6.58 -8.56 -6.26
C LYS A 98 -7.86 -9.05 -5.57
N ASN A 99 -7.85 -10.26 -5.03
CA ASN A 99 -8.98 -10.82 -4.29
C ASN A 99 -9.32 -10.00 -3.02
N ALA A 100 -8.32 -9.56 -2.26
CA ALA A 100 -8.56 -8.65 -1.13
C ALA A 100 -9.17 -7.32 -1.59
N ILE A 101 -8.69 -6.76 -2.70
CA ILE A 101 -9.28 -5.57 -3.33
C ILE A 101 -10.73 -5.83 -3.77
N ASP A 102 -11.04 -7.02 -4.29
CA ASP A 102 -12.39 -7.41 -4.70
C ASP A 102 -13.35 -7.39 -3.50
N TRP A 103 -12.98 -8.00 -2.39
CA TRP A 103 -13.75 -7.91 -1.14
C TRP A 103 -13.95 -6.47 -0.66
N LEU A 104 -12.87 -5.67 -0.59
CA LEU A 104 -12.95 -4.27 -0.18
C LEU A 104 -13.85 -3.44 -1.09
N SER A 105 -13.92 -3.75 -2.38
CA SER A 105 -14.77 -3.05 -3.36
C SER A 105 -16.27 -3.23 -3.12
N ARG A 106 -16.67 -4.27 -2.37
CA ARG A 106 -18.07 -4.62 -2.13
C ARG A 106 -18.67 -4.01 -0.88
N LEU A 107 -17.82 -3.52 0.03
CA LEU A 107 -18.26 -2.94 1.29
C LEU A 107 -19.08 -1.66 1.05
N PRO A 108 -20.14 -1.44 1.85
CA PRO A 108 -20.71 -0.09 2.02
C PRO A 108 -19.60 0.86 2.47
N GLU A 109 -19.70 2.13 2.05
CA GLU A 109 -18.66 3.14 2.31
C GLU A 109 -17.28 2.60 1.91
N GLN A 110 -17.13 2.36 0.61
CA GLN A 110 -15.98 1.70 0.01
C GLN A 110 -14.68 2.38 0.52
N PRO A 111 -13.77 1.63 1.18
CA PRO A 111 -12.71 2.21 2.01
C PRO A 111 -11.60 2.93 1.23
N LEU A 112 -11.49 2.69 -0.08
CA LEU A 112 -10.50 3.30 -0.97
C LEU A 112 -11.04 4.52 -1.73
N ALA A 113 -12.35 4.76 -1.74
CA ALA A 113 -12.95 5.92 -2.41
C ALA A 113 -12.42 7.22 -1.79
N GLY A 114 -11.86 8.11 -2.62
CA GLY A 114 -11.18 9.34 -2.21
C GLY A 114 -9.89 9.13 -1.41
N LYS A 115 -9.46 7.89 -1.16
CA LYS A 115 -8.29 7.59 -0.32
C LYS A 115 -6.99 7.89 -1.08
N PRO A 116 -6.04 8.66 -0.51
CA PRO A 116 -4.70 8.76 -1.06
C PRO A 116 -3.99 7.41 -1.10
N VAL A 117 -3.49 7.01 -2.27
CA VAL A 117 -2.77 5.74 -2.46
C VAL A 117 -1.39 5.96 -3.08
N LEU A 118 -0.40 5.30 -2.50
CA LEU A 118 0.95 5.16 -3.03
C LEU A 118 1.20 3.71 -3.45
N ILE A 119 1.87 3.50 -4.58
CA ILE A 119 2.21 2.17 -5.08
C ILE A 119 3.73 1.98 -5.05
N GLN A 120 4.16 0.84 -4.52
CA GLN A 120 5.55 0.40 -4.50
C GLN A 120 5.63 -1.06 -4.94
N THR A 121 6.50 -1.36 -5.89
CA THR A 121 6.75 -2.74 -6.30
C THR A 121 8.22 -3.07 -6.27
N SER A 122 8.54 -4.31 -5.91
CA SER A 122 9.89 -4.85 -5.98
C SER A 122 9.91 -6.23 -6.62
N SER A 123 10.96 -6.48 -7.41
CA SER A 123 11.16 -7.73 -8.14
C SER A 123 12.63 -8.13 -8.14
N MET A 124 12.89 -9.42 -8.38
CA MET A 124 14.25 -9.89 -8.64
C MET A 124 14.75 -9.52 -10.04
N GLY A 125 13.84 -9.25 -10.97
CA GLY A 125 14.17 -8.77 -12.31
C GLY A 125 14.34 -7.26 -12.37
N ALA A 126 14.99 -6.76 -13.43
CA ALA A 126 15.33 -5.35 -13.60
C ALA A 126 14.12 -4.41 -13.69
N ILE A 127 12.97 -4.89 -14.19
CA ILE A 127 11.76 -4.07 -14.41
C ILE A 127 11.08 -3.69 -13.08
N GLY A 128 11.38 -4.39 -11.98
CA GLY A 128 10.93 -3.97 -10.65
C GLY A 128 9.41 -4.01 -10.41
N GLY A 129 8.63 -4.67 -11.29
CA GLY A 129 7.17 -4.80 -11.14
C GLY A 129 6.33 -3.69 -11.81
N ALA A 130 6.91 -2.97 -12.76
CA ALA A 130 6.23 -1.86 -13.44
C ALA A 130 4.85 -2.22 -14.05
N ARG A 131 4.67 -3.42 -14.61
CA ARG A 131 3.41 -3.81 -15.29
C ARG A 131 2.28 -3.97 -14.28
N CYS A 132 2.59 -4.58 -13.13
CA CYS A 132 1.67 -4.66 -12.00
C CYS A 132 1.16 -3.26 -11.59
N GLN A 133 2.03 -2.25 -11.54
CA GLN A 133 1.60 -0.90 -11.14
C GLN A 133 0.55 -0.32 -12.07
N TYR A 134 0.72 -0.46 -13.39
CA TYR A 134 -0.23 0.11 -14.35
C TYR A 134 -1.58 -0.61 -14.34
N HIS A 135 -1.60 -1.95 -14.21
CA HIS A 135 -2.86 -2.67 -14.00
C HIS A 135 -3.51 -2.29 -12.67
N LEU A 136 -2.73 -2.15 -11.61
CA LEU A 136 -3.23 -1.74 -10.30
C LEU A 136 -3.81 -0.32 -10.34
N ARG A 137 -3.18 0.62 -11.05
CA ARG A 137 -3.72 1.97 -11.29
C ARG A 137 -5.09 1.90 -11.98
N GLN A 138 -5.23 1.09 -13.04
CA GLN A 138 -6.52 0.92 -13.72
C GLN A 138 -7.61 0.39 -12.77
N ILE A 139 -7.27 -0.58 -11.91
CA ILE A 139 -8.20 -1.13 -10.90
C ILE A 139 -8.61 -0.04 -9.91
N LEU A 140 -7.64 0.74 -9.42
CA LEU A 140 -7.84 1.79 -8.42
C LEU A 140 -8.63 2.99 -8.97
N VAL A 141 -8.61 3.25 -10.29
CA VAL A 141 -9.49 4.25 -10.93
C VAL A 141 -10.96 3.90 -10.72
N PHE A 142 -11.36 2.64 -10.90
CA PHE A 142 -12.75 2.22 -10.68
C PHE A 142 -13.19 2.38 -9.21
N LEU A 143 -12.26 2.22 -8.28
CA LEU A 143 -12.50 2.37 -6.84
C LEU A 143 -12.41 3.82 -6.37
N ASP A 144 -12.27 4.79 -7.30
CA ASP A 144 -12.12 6.22 -7.03
C ASP A 144 -10.99 6.54 -6.03
N ALA A 145 -9.92 5.76 -6.05
CA ALA A 145 -8.76 6.01 -5.21
C ALA A 145 -7.90 7.13 -5.79
N MET A 146 -7.37 7.98 -4.91
CA MET A 146 -6.53 9.11 -5.29
C MET A 146 -5.07 8.66 -5.39
N VAL A 147 -4.67 8.05 -6.50
CA VAL A 147 -3.32 7.47 -6.66
C VAL A 147 -2.27 8.54 -7.01
N MET A 148 -1.18 8.61 -6.24
CA MET A 148 -0.08 9.54 -6.54
C MET A 148 0.62 9.18 -7.86
N ASN A 149 0.94 10.21 -8.67
CA ASN A 149 1.57 10.03 -9.97
C ASN A 149 3.09 9.82 -9.87
N LYS A 150 3.82 10.72 -9.19
CA LYS A 150 5.29 10.73 -9.11
C LYS A 150 5.76 11.14 -7.71
N PRO A 151 6.98 10.75 -7.29
CA PRO A 151 7.86 9.78 -7.97
C PRO A 151 7.30 8.36 -7.87
N GLU A 152 7.59 7.53 -8.87
CA GLU A 152 7.25 6.10 -8.88
C GLU A 152 8.42 5.27 -8.36
N PHE A 153 8.13 4.18 -7.65
CA PHE A 153 9.15 3.28 -7.10
C PHE A 153 9.02 1.89 -7.70
N MET A 154 10.02 1.47 -8.47
CA MET A 154 10.18 0.12 -8.99
C MET A 154 11.53 -0.45 -8.52
N GLY A 155 11.50 -1.25 -7.46
CA GLY A 155 12.66 -1.92 -6.87
C GLY A 155 13.14 -3.10 -7.71
N GLY A 156 13.87 -2.84 -8.78
CA GLY A 156 14.54 -3.88 -9.58
C GLY A 156 15.72 -4.51 -8.84
N VAL A 157 15.99 -5.80 -9.12
CA VAL A 157 17.09 -6.59 -8.52
C VAL A 157 17.17 -6.45 -6.98
N ILE A 158 16.01 -6.44 -6.33
CA ILE A 158 15.85 -6.11 -4.91
C ILE A 158 16.63 -7.04 -3.97
N GLN A 159 16.91 -8.28 -4.39
CA GLN A 159 17.67 -9.27 -3.62
C GLN A 159 19.10 -8.81 -3.29
N ASN A 160 19.67 -7.88 -4.07
CA ASN A 160 21.00 -7.33 -3.84
C ASN A 160 21.00 -6.09 -2.94
N LYS A 161 19.83 -5.66 -2.47
CA LYS A 161 19.61 -4.36 -1.81
C LYS A 161 19.04 -4.48 -0.40
N VAL A 162 18.87 -5.71 0.06
CA VAL A 162 18.26 -6.05 1.36
C VAL A 162 19.22 -6.86 2.20
N ASP A 163 19.07 -6.76 3.51
CA ASP A 163 19.67 -7.69 4.46
C ASP A 163 18.66 -8.79 4.81
N PRO A 164 18.92 -10.06 4.48
CA PRO A 164 18.03 -11.17 4.82
C PRO A 164 17.87 -11.41 6.33
N GLN A 165 18.87 -11.09 7.15
CA GLN A 165 18.84 -11.26 8.60
C GLN A 165 18.04 -10.15 9.27
N ALA A 166 18.35 -8.90 8.96
CA ALA A 166 17.58 -7.75 9.46
C ALA A 166 16.17 -7.68 8.83
N ARG A 167 15.98 -8.33 7.67
CA ARG A 167 14.74 -8.36 6.88
C ARG A 167 14.27 -6.96 6.46
N GLU A 168 15.23 -6.14 6.04
CA GLU A 168 15.09 -4.71 5.72
C GLU A 168 15.92 -4.33 4.49
N VAL A 169 15.62 -3.18 3.89
CA VAL A 169 16.42 -2.58 2.81
C VAL A 169 17.66 -1.92 3.43
N ILE A 170 18.83 -2.13 2.83
CA ILE A 170 20.10 -1.55 3.28
C ILE A 170 20.79 -0.70 2.21
N ASP A 171 20.39 -0.84 0.95
CA ASP A 171 20.96 -0.05 -0.14
C ASP A 171 20.57 1.42 -0.02
N GLN A 172 21.57 2.30 0.19
CA GLN A 172 21.34 3.73 0.46
C GLN A 172 20.54 4.41 -0.64
N SER A 173 20.83 4.12 -1.92
CA SER A 173 20.11 4.73 -3.04
C SER A 173 18.61 4.38 -3.03
N THR A 174 18.28 3.16 -2.61
CA THR A 174 16.90 2.70 -2.47
C THR A 174 16.23 3.34 -1.26
N LEU A 175 16.94 3.49 -0.13
CA LEU A 175 16.44 4.20 1.06
C LEU A 175 16.15 5.67 0.77
N ASP A 176 17.04 6.36 0.05
CA ASP A 176 16.86 7.76 -0.33
C ASP A 176 15.64 7.94 -1.23
N HIS A 177 15.43 7.03 -2.20
CA HIS A 177 14.25 7.05 -3.06
C HIS A 177 12.97 6.82 -2.25
N LEU A 178 12.93 5.78 -1.39
CA LEU A 178 11.77 5.51 -0.53
C LEU A 178 11.44 6.72 0.36
N THR A 179 12.45 7.34 0.98
CA THR A 179 12.30 8.55 1.81
C THR A 179 11.72 9.71 1.00
N GLY A 180 12.27 9.97 -0.19
CA GLY A 180 11.79 11.03 -1.08
C GLY A 180 10.36 10.80 -1.55
N GLN A 181 10.00 9.54 -1.82
CA GLN A 181 8.64 9.17 -2.20
C GLN A 181 7.64 9.32 -1.05
N LEU A 182 8.01 8.94 0.19
CA LEU A 182 7.17 9.14 1.38
C LEU A 182 6.97 10.63 1.67
N THR A 183 8.01 11.45 1.48
CA THR A 183 7.91 12.91 1.60
C THR A 183 6.90 13.48 0.61
N ALA A 184 7.04 13.13 -0.68
CA ALA A 184 6.09 13.54 -1.71
C ALA A 184 4.66 13.03 -1.45
N PHE A 185 4.53 11.83 -0.86
CA PHE A 185 3.22 11.28 -0.50
C PHE A 185 2.57 12.02 0.68
N GLY A 186 3.36 12.50 1.65
CA GLY A 186 2.89 13.38 2.70
C GLY A 186 2.26 14.66 2.15
N ASP A 187 2.98 15.35 1.25
CA ASP A 187 2.47 16.55 0.56
C ASP A 187 1.21 16.24 -0.27
N TYR A 188 1.20 15.09 -0.94
CA TYR A 188 0.08 14.64 -1.75
C TYR A 188 -1.18 14.39 -0.90
N ILE A 189 -1.06 13.73 0.26
CA ILE A 189 -2.17 13.51 1.19
C ILE A 189 -2.80 14.85 1.59
N GLN A 190 -1.98 15.84 1.95
CA GLN A 190 -2.47 17.17 2.33
C GLN A 190 -3.23 17.85 1.18
N ARG A 191 -2.74 17.71 -0.06
CA ARG A 191 -3.41 18.27 -1.24
C ARG A 191 -4.76 17.61 -1.54
N VAL A 192 -4.87 16.30 -1.37
CA VAL A 192 -6.12 15.57 -1.63
C VAL A 192 -7.18 15.86 -0.57
N LYS A 193 -6.77 16.13 0.68
CA LYS A 193 -7.67 16.40 1.80
C LYS A 193 -8.07 17.88 1.97
N ALA A 194 -7.45 18.79 1.22
CA ALA A 194 -7.71 20.23 1.26
C ALA A 194 -8.97 20.60 0.47
#